data_AF-A0A1G7V4Z1-F1
#
_entry.id   AF-A0A1G7V4Z1-F1
#
_cell.length_a   1.000
_cell.length_b   1.000
_cell.length_c   1.000
_cell.angle_alpha   90.00
_cell.angle_beta   90.00
_cell.angle_gamma   90.00
#
_symmetry.space_group_name_H-M   'P 1'
#
loop_
_entity.id
_entity.type
_entity.pdbx_description
1 polymer ?
#
loop_
_entity_poly.entity_id
_entity_poly.type
_entity_poly.pdbx_seq_one_letter_code
_entity_poly.pdbx_strand_id
1 'polypeptide(L)'
;MDSVELIGRLRREGGFRLLPLLGETGEVAGVHLTRFLPGGHLDVVQSWDERWAVFARVPDVFDASSPFSAVGGMVVRGPFSRVVAPLLPLQAGVLPGVR
;
A
#
# COMPACT_ATOMS: atom_id res chain seq x y z
N MET A 1 10.51 -12.77 7.15
CA MET A 1 9.39 -12.86 6.20
C MET A 1 9.87 -12.28 4.89
N ASP A 2 9.83 -13.06 3.82
CA ASP A 2 10.22 -12.58 2.49
C ASP A 2 9.11 -11.69 1.89
N SER A 3 9.46 -10.91 0.86
CA SER A 3 8.51 -9.97 0.24
C SER A 3 7.34 -10.66 -0.43
N VAL A 4 7.53 -11.87 -0.97
CA VAL A 4 6.48 -12.66 -1.62
C VAL A 4 5.42 -13.09 -0.61
N GLU A 5 5.86 -13.55 0.57
CA GLU A 5 5.01 -13.90 1.70
C GLU A 5 4.23 -12.68 2.20
N LEU A 6 4.91 -11.53 2.40
CA LEU A 6 4.27 -10.27 2.79
C LEU A 6 3.20 -9.83 1.79
N ILE A 7 3.50 -9.89 0.49
CA ILE A 7 2.53 -9.60 -0.58
C ILE A 7 1.34 -10.56 -0.50
N GLY A 8 1.61 -11.86 -0.35
CA GLY A 8 0.57 -12.87 -0.19
C GLY A 8 -0.36 -12.59 0.99
N ARG A 9 0.20 -12.17 2.13
CA ARG A 9 -0.56 -11.79 3.32
C ARG A 9 -1.33 -10.49 3.14
N LEU A 10 -0.75 -9.46 2.53
CA LEU A 10 -1.48 -8.22 2.22
C LEU A 10 -2.71 -8.51 1.34
N ARG A 11 -2.59 -9.43 0.39
CA ARG A 11 -3.72 -9.84 -0.47
C ARG A 11 -4.78 -10.65 0.27
N ARG A 12 -4.37 -11.68 1.01
CA ARG A 12 -5.30 -12.61 1.68
C ARG A 12 -5.92 -12.03 2.96
N GLU A 13 -5.12 -11.32 3.74
CA GLU A 13 -5.48 -10.84 5.08
C GLU A 13 -5.74 -9.33 5.07
N GLY A 14 -4.94 -8.56 4.32
CA GLY A 14 -5.02 -7.10 4.30
C GLY A 14 -6.04 -6.51 3.32
N GLY A 15 -6.66 -7.34 2.47
CA GLY A 15 -7.63 -6.92 1.46
C GLY A 15 -7.02 -6.18 0.27
N PHE A 16 -5.69 -6.21 0.11
CA PHE A 16 -5.03 -5.52 -1.00
C PHE A 16 -5.21 -6.27 -2.32
N ARG A 17 -5.48 -5.51 -3.38
CA ARG A 17 -5.37 -5.96 -4.76
C ARG A 17 -3.96 -5.67 -5.26
N LEU A 18 -3.41 -6.54 -6.08
CA LEU A 18 -2.08 -6.38 -6.67
C LEU A 18 -2.20 -6.11 -8.16
N LEU A 19 -1.46 -5.12 -8.63
CA LEU A 19 -1.18 -4.84 -10.04
C LEU A 19 0.34 -4.85 -10.24
N PRO A 20 0.86 -5.51 -11.29
CA PRO A 20 2.27 -5.39 -11.63
C PRO A 20 2.59 -3.95 -12.05
N LEU A 21 3.71 -3.42 -11.59
CA LEU A 21 4.29 -2.21 -12.16
C LEU A 21 5.21 -2.63 -13.30
N LEU A 22 4.99 -2.04 -14.48
CA LEU A 22 5.81 -2.31 -15.65
C LEU A 22 6.91 -1.24 -15.78
N GLY A 23 8.11 -1.68 -16.12
CA GLY A 23 9.20 -0.81 -16.50
C GLY A 23 9.03 -0.30 -17.94
N GLU A 24 10.01 0.47 -18.40
CA GLU A 24 9.98 1.11 -19.71
C GLU A 24 10.00 0.09 -20.87
N THR A 25 10.49 -1.13 -20.63
CA THR A 25 10.55 -2.19 -21.65
C THR A 25 9.39 -3.19 -21.55
N GLY A 26 8.41 -2.93 -20.69
CA GLY A 26 7.23 -3.78 -20.49
C GLY A 26 7.48 -4.99 -19.57
N GLU A 27 8.66 -5.10 -18.99
CA GLU A 27 9.00 -6.05 -17.95
C GLU A 27 8.33 -5.68 -16.63
N VAL A 28 8.06 -6.68 -15.78
CA VAL A 28 7.58 -6.41 -14.42
C VAL A 28 8.73 -5.88 -13.58
N ALA A 29 8.67 -4.59 -13.26
CA ALA A 29 9.70 -3.86 -12.51
C ALA A 29 9.29 -3.61 -11.05
N GLY A 30 8.12 -4.07 -10.63
CA GLY A 30 7.64 -3.84 -9.27
C GLY A 30 6.20 -4.26 -9.04
N VAL A 31 5.65 -3.82 -7.91
CA VAL A 31 4.27 -4.09 -7.50
C VAL A 31 3.57 -2.83 -7.05
N HIS A 32 2.29 -2.75 -7.40
CA HIS A 32 1.34 -1.77 -6.89
C HIS A 32 0.26 -2.53 -6.13
N LEU A 33 0.05 -2.15 -4.88
CA LEU A 33 -0.94 -2.75 -3.99
C LEU A 33 -1.95 -1.68 -3.58
N THR A 34 -3.24 -1.98 -3.68
CA THR A 34 -4.30 -1.04 -3.30
C THR A 34 -5.43 -1.69 -2.53
N ARG A 35 -6.03 -0.96 -1.58
CA ARG A 35 -7.31 -1.33 -0.96
C ARG A 35 -8.15 -0.10 -0.66
N PHE A 36 -9.45 -0.22 -0.87
CA PHE A 36 -10.42 0.75 -0.40
C PHE A 36 -10.71 0.51 1.07
N LEU A 37 -10.78 1.59 1.84
CA LEU A 37 -11.13 1.57 3.25
C LEU A 37 -12.54 2.14 3.45
N PRO A 38 -13.27 1.64 4.47
CA PRO A 38 -14.45 2.32 4.97
C PRO A 38 -14.13 3.78 5.33
N GLY A 39 -15.03 4.71 4.98
CA GLY A 39 -14.81 6.14 5.20
C GLY A 39 -14.13 6.88 4.04
N GLY A 40 -14.14 6.31 2.83
CA GLY A 40 -13.77 7.03 1.60
C GLY A 40 -12.27 7.29 1.47
N HIS A 41 -11.45 6.29 1.78
CA HIS A 41 -10.00 6.37 1.63
C HIS A 41 -9.46 5.17 0.86
N LEU A 42 -8.31 5.36 0.21
CA LEU A 42 -7.54 4.36 -0.50
C LEU A 42 -6.15 4.26 0.14
N ASP A 43 -5.77 3.05 0.53
CA ASP A 43 -4.38 2.72 0.87
C ASP A 43 -3.69 2.27 -0.41
N VAL A 44 -2.55 2.88 -0.73
CA VAL A 44 -1.71 2.58 -1.89
C VAL A 44 -0.30 2.25 -1.42
N VAL A 45 0.26 1.14 -1.90
CA VAL A 45 1.69 0.82 -1.76
C VAL A 45 2.27 0.64 -3.15
N GLN A 46 3.42 1.23 -3.42
CA GLN A 46 4.23 0.93 -4.59
C GLN A 46 5.63 0.50 -4.16
N SER A 47 6.16 -0.55 -4.80
CA SER A 47 7.51 -1.05 -4.57
C SER A 47 8.14 -1.36 -5.92
N TRP A 48 9.32 -0.83 -6.19
CA TRP A 48 10.12 -1.20 -7.37
C TRP A 48 11.06 -2.35 -7.03
N ASP A 49 11.63 -2.31 -5.82
CA ASP A 49 12.41 -3.41 -5.27
C ASP A 49 12.12 -3.57 -3.77
N GLU A 50 12.81 -4.49 -3.10
CA GLU A 50 12.64 -4.72 -1.66
C GLU A 50 13.20 -3.59 -0.78
N ARG A 51 14.13 -2.79 -1.30
CA ARG A 51 14.82 -1.71 -0.59
C ARG A 51 13.99 -0.43 -0.60
N TRP A 52 13.10 -0.27 -1.57
CA TRP A 52 12.31 0.94 -1.74
C TRP A 52 10.84 0.67 -2.04
N ALA A 53 10.01 1.04 -1.06
CA ALA A 53 8.58 1.12 -1.17
C ALA A 53 8.06 2.46 -0.64
N VAL A 54 6.91 2.87 -1.16
CA VAL A 54 6.15 4.04 -0.73
C VAL A 54 4.74 3.59 -0.40
N PHE A 55 4.23 4.02 0.75
CA PHE A 55 2.85 3.91 1.15
C PHE A 55 2.21 5.29 1.21
N ALA A 56 0.97 5.40 0.75
CA ALA A 56 0.13 6.56 0.94
C ALA A 56 -1.29 6.15 1.32
N ARG A 57 -1.90 6.91 2.23
CA ARG A 57 -3.36 6.91 2.42
C ARG A 57 -3.93 8.18 1.82
N VAL A 58 -4.79 8.03 0.82
CA VAL A 58 -5.40 9.15 0.09
C VAL A 58 -6.92 9.10 0.19
N PRO A 59 -7.62 10.24 0.21
CA PRO A 59 -9.07 10.29 0.00
C PRO A 59 -9.49 9.63 -1.33
N ASP A 60 -10.58 8.87 -1.31
CA ASP A 60 -11.23 8.32 -2.50
C ASP A 60 -12.19 9.37 -3.09
N VAL A 61 -11.61 10.48 -3.57
CA VAL A 61 -12.33 11.61 -4.15
C VAL A 61 -11.67 12.01 -5.45
N PHE A 62 -12.47 12.11 -6.51
CA PHE A 62 -12.02 12.66 -7.78
C PHE A 62 -12.28 14.17 -7.83
N ASP A 63 -11.21 14.97 -7.90
CA ASP A 63 -11.31 16.41 -8.15
C ASP A 63 -11.12 16.70 -9.65
N ALA A 64 -12.23 16.88 -10.35
CA ALA A 64 -12.22 17.21 -11.78
C ALA A 64 -11.60 18.57 -12.08
N SER A 65 -11.53 19.48 -11.10
CA SER A 65 -10.91 20.80 -11.27
C SER A 65 -9.39 20.75 -11.23
N SER A 66 -8.82 19.69 -10.63
CA SER A 66 -7.38 19.46 -10.60
C SER A 66 -7.00 17.97 -10.68
N PRO A 67 -7.24 17.32 -11.84
CA PRO A 67 -7.14 15.87 -11.98
C PRO A 67 -5.71 15.31 -11.83
N PHE A 68 -4.68 16.17 -11.90
CA PHE A 68 -3.27 15.80 -11.77
C PHE A 68 -2.61 16.33 -10.50
N SER A 69 -3.35 17.03 -9.63
CA SER A 69 -2.78 17.50 -8.37
C SER A 69 -2.47 16.34 -7.44
N ALA A 70 -1.36 16.45 -6.72
CA ALA A 70 -1.04 15.51 -5.65
C ALA A 70 -2.16 15.57 -4.60
N VAL A 71 -2.74 14.41 -4.32
CA VAL A 71 -3.74 14.29 -3.26
C VAL A 71 -3.00 14.35 -1.92
N GLY A 72 -3.43 15.25 -1.03
CA GLY A 72 -2.87 15.34 0.32
C GLY A 72 -3.06 14.02 1.08
N GLY A 73 -2.08 13.63 1.89
CA GLY A 73 -2.14 12.37 2.63
C GLY A 73 -0.88 12.06 3.43
N MET A 74 -0.98 11.05 4.28
CA MET A 74 0.18 10.51 4.99
C MET A 74 1.01 9.68 4.02
N VAL A 75 2.27 10.04 3.83
CA VAL A 75 3.24 9.32 2.99
C VAL A 75 4.34 8.71 3.85
N VAL A 76 4.58 7.41 3.71
CA VAL A 76 5.65 6.67 4.38
C VAL A 76 6.52 6.01 3.32
N ARG A 77 7.84 6.05 3.50
CA ARG A 77 8.82 5.49 2.56
C ARG A 77 9.90 4.70 3.28
N GLY A 78 10.44 3.68 2.62
CA GLY A 78 11.53 2.86 3.14
C GLY A 78 11.51 1.44 2.58
N PRO A 79 12.24 0.50 3.21
CA PRO A 79 12.22 -0.91 2.81
C PRO A 79 10.81 -1.48 2.82
N PHE A 80 10.49 -2.35 1.84
CA PHE A 80 9.14 -2.87 1.62
C PHE A 80 8.54 -3.45 2.91
N SER A 81 9.29 -4.32 3.59
CA SER A 81 8.85 -4.95 4.84
C SER A 81 8.50 -3.95 5.94
N ARG A 82 9.25 -2.87 6.07
CA ARG A 82 9.01 -1.82 7.08
C ARG A 82 7.76 -1.01 6.76
N VAL A 83 7.54 -0.73 5.47
CA VAL A 83 6.40 0.04 4.99
C VAL A 83 5.09 -0.75 5.15
N VAL A 84 5.10 -2.05 4.84
CA VAL A 84 3.87 -2.85 4.80
C VAL A 84 3.53 -3.59 6.08
N ALA A 85 4.49 -3.83 6.97
CA ALA A 85 4.22 -4.54 8.24
C ALA A 85 3.08 -3.93 9.07
N PRO A 86 2.92 -2.59 9.19
CA PRO A 86 1.80 -1.99 9.91
C PRO A 86 0.44 -2.11 9.21
N LEU A 87 0.43 -2.46 7.91
CA LEU A 87 -0.78 -2.52 7.08
C LEU A 87 -1.47 -3.88 7.13
N LEU A 88 -0.73 -4.90 7.55
CA LEU A 88 -1.27 -6.22 7.85
C LEU A 88 -2.20 -6.09 9.07
N PRO A 89 -3.34 -6.79 9.10
CA PRO A 89 -4.10 -6.89 10.32
C PRO A 89 -3.15 -7.45 11.38
N LEU A 90 -2.96 -6.70 12.47
CA LEU A 90 -2.44 -7.27 13.71
C LEU A 90 -3.26 -8.54 13.92
N GLN A 91 -2.61 -9.70 14.00
CA GLN A 91 -3.30 -10.94 14.31
C GLN A 91 -4.27 -10.63 15.44
N ALA A 92 -5.56 -10.77 15.17
CA ALA A 92 -6.62 -10.43 16.11
C ALA A 92 -6.31 -11.16 17.42
N GLY A 93 -5.81 -10.42 18.40
CA GLY A 93 -5.13 -11.01 19.55
C GLY A 93 -4.36 -10.03 20.42
N VAL A 94 -3.92 -8.88 19.89
CA VAL A 94 -3.42 -7.77 20.73
C VAL A 94 -3.93 -6.45 20.20
N LEU A 95 -5.04 -5.97 20.77
CA LEU A 95 -5.31 -4.53 20.81
C LEU A 95 -4.40 -3.97 21.92
N PRO A 96 -3.39 -3.14 21.61
CA PRO A 96 -2.80 -2.33 22.67
C PRO A 96 -3.88 -1.33 23.09
N GLY A 97 -4.38 -1.53 24.30
CA GLY A 97 -5.36 -0.65 24.91
C GLY A 97 -4.90 0.80 24.84
N VAL A 98 -5.75 1.65 24.30
CA VAL A 98 -5.66 3.08 24.49
C VAL A 98 -6.46 3.38 25.76
N ARG A 99 -5.72 3.60 26.85
CA ARG A 99 -6.18 4.42 27.97
C ARG A 99 -5.94 5.88 27.64
#